data_AF-A0A958IT86-F1
#
_entry.id   AF-A0A958IT86-F1
#
_cell.length_a   1.000
_cell.length_b   1.000
_cell.length_c   1.000
_cell.angle_alpha   90.00
_cell.angle_beta   90.00
_cell.angle_gamma   90.00
#
_symmetry.space_group_name_H-M   'P 1'
#
loop_
_entity.id
_entity.type
_entity.pdbx_description
1 polymer ?
#
loop_
_entity_poly.entity_id
_entity_poly.type
_entity_poly.pdbx_seq_one_letter_code
_entity_poly.pdbx_strand_id
1 'polypeptide(L)'
;DDGDSSNQLITETVFVDDPAAVPLVINEIMADPLPGYHEWVEIYNSGAEAVPLENLHFSDSRDTMSISAGDRMIPSGGYAVLAGDSAVLAEYTLNGEDVIILGEFPALNNDADEVSLLGPSGVAYDRVPYTGDWYRATTDRGTSLEKLNPRLDGRIGSSWAASVAGSGSTPAARNSLFFEVQSPENRLEIDPNPFSPDGDGFEDFTAIQYVLDLETAFADLRIFDLRGRLIRHLSNGERIAREGRFVWDGRDDQGRTARIGAYVCLLQIFDANQQRQETLKKTMILVKRD
;
A
#
# COMPACT_ATOMS: atom_id res chain seq x y z
N ASP A 1 10.97 -47.54 22.02
CA ASP A 1 11.97 -46.63 22.60
C ASP A 1 12.78 -46.05 21.46
N ASP A 2 12.13 -45.39 20.49
CA ASP A 2 11.34 -44.15 20.50
C ASP A 2 12.25 -42.94 20.31
N GLY A 3 12.12 -42.31 19.14
CA GLY A 3 12.85 -41.11 18.77
C GLY A 3 12.63 -40.76 17.30
N ASP A 4 11.37 -40.83 16.85
CA ASP A 4 10.92 -40.31 15.56
C ASP A 4 11.23 -38.80 15.49
N SER A 5 12.21 -38.43 14.68
CA SER A 5 12.47 -37.05 14.29
C SER A 5 11.41 -36.63 13.28
N SER A 6 10.23 -36.31 13.81
CA SER A 6 9.18 -35.64 13.07
C SER A 6 9.68 -34.29 12.57
N ASN A 7 10.06 -34.27 11.29
CA ASN A 7 10.17 -33.08 10.49
C ASN A 7 8.81 -32.37 10.56
N GLN A 8 8.71 -31.30 11.35
CA GLN A 8 7.62 -30.34 11.22
C GLN A 8 7.76 -29.69 9.84
N LEU A 9 7.06 -30.26 8.86
CA LEU A 9 6.68 -29.55 7.65
C LEU A 9 5.81 -28.39 8.09
N ILE A 10 6.43 -27.23 8.31
CA ILE A 10 5.72 -25.96 8.29
C ILE A 10 5.21 -25.85 6.85
N THR A 11 3.92 -26.13 6.69
CA THR A 11 3.21 -25.83 5.45
C THR A 11 3.06 -24.33 5.44
N GLU A 12 4.05 -23.64 4.88
CA GLU A 12 3.91 -22.25 4.51
C GLU A 12 3.00 -22.24 3.28
N THR A 13 1.70 -22.01 3.52
CA THR A 13 0.76 -21.76 2.44
C THR A 13 1.20 -20.44 1.80
N VAL A 14 1.92 -20.53 0.69
CA VAL A 14 2.23 -19.38 -0.15
C VAL A 14 0.92 -19.02 -0.86
N PHE A 15 0.22 -18.03 -0.31
CA PHE A 15 -0.88 -17.39 -1.00
C PHE A 15 -0.30 -16.56 -2.14
N VAL A 16 -0.64 -16.92 -3.37
CA VAL A 16 -0.35 -16.09 -4.53
C VAL A 16 -1.40 -14.99 -4.56
N ASP A 17 -1.11 -13.88 -3.87
CA ASP A 17 -1.84 -12.63 -4.09
C ASP A 17 -1.49 -12.14 -5.50
N ASP A 18 -2.46 -11.59 -6.23
CA ASP A 18 -2.18 -10.84 -7.45
C ASP A 18 -1.58 -9.50 -7.02
N PRO A 19 -0.28 -9.26 -7.28
CA PRO A 19 0.36 -8.06 -6.82
C PRO A 19 -0.11 -6.84 -7.64
N ALA A 20 -0.98 -6.95 -8.65
CA ALA A 20 -1.72 -5.81 -9.21
C ALA A 20 -2.69 -5.22 -8.15
N ALA A 21 -2.12 -4.54 -7.15
CA ALA A 21 -2.74 -4.05 -5.93
C ALA A 21 -3.85 -3.05 -6.25
N VAL A 22 -5.06 -3.56 -6.42
CA VAL A 22 -6.25 -2.74 -6.27
C VAL A 22 -6.23 -2.25 -4.83
N PRO A 23 -6.27 -0.92 -4.59
CA PRO A 23 -5.93 -0.35 -3.29
C PRO A 23 -7.05 -0.48 -2.23
N LEU A 24 -7.96 -1.44 -2.41
CA LEU A 24 -9.03 -1.74 -1.47
C LEU A 24 -8.52 -2.69 -0.40
N VAL A 25 -8.60 -2.25 0.85
CA VAL A 25 -8.18 -3.02 2.02
C VAL A 25 -9.33 -3.12 3.02
N ILE A 26 -9.39 -4.20 3.78
CA ILE A 26 -10.28 -4.31 4.93
C ILE A 26 -9.73 -3.41 6.03
N ASN A 27 -10.58 -2.55 6.60
CA ASN A 27 -10.17 -1.47 7.50
C ASN A 27 -10.75 -1.60 8.92
N GLU A 28 -11.96 -2.14 9.04
CA GLU A 28 -12.64 -2.30 10.32
C GLU A 28 -13.60 -3.51 10.26
N ILE A 29 -13.70 -4.28 11.36
CA ILE A 29 -14.51 -5.50 11.44
C ILE A 29 -15.37 -5.44 12.72
N MET A 30 -16.70 -5.52 12.59
CA MET A 30 -17.62 -5.69 13.70
C MET A 30 -18.12 -7.13 13.75
N ALA A 31 -17.45 -7.98 14.52
CA ALA A 31 -17.78 -9.41 14.66
C ALA A 31 -18.75 -9.72 15.81
N ASP A 32 -18.68 -8.99 16.95
CA ASP A 32 -19.58 -9.21 18.10
C ASP A 32 -20.37 -7.92 18.41
N PRO A 33 -21.37 -7.55 17.60
CA PRO A 33 -22.15 -6.33 17.82
C PRO A 33 -23.01 -6.41 19.09
N LEU A 34 -23.58 -5.27 19.52
CA LEU A 34 -24.54 -5.25 20.64
C LEU A 34 -25.76 -6.13 20.33
N PRO A 35 -26.47 -6.65 21.35
CA PRO A 35 -27.67 -7.46 21.11
C PRO A 35 -28.71 -6.72 20.25
N GLY A 36 -29.07 -7.32 19.11
CA GLY A 36 -30.01 -6.75 18.14
C GLY A 36 -29.38 -5.84 17.08
N TYR A 37 -28.05 -5.66 17.10
CA TYR A 37 -27.28 -4.97 16.07
C TYR A 37 -26.66 -6.00 15.13
N HIS A 38 -26.26 -5.56 13.94
CA HIS A 38 -25.76 -6.44 12.89
C HIS A 38 -24.24 -6.37 12.73
N GLU A 39 -23.65 -7.49 12.33
CA GLU A 39 -22.25 -7.60 11.93
C GLU A 39 -22.02 -6.88 10.60
N TRP A 40 -20.79 -6.37 10.44
CA TRP A 40 -20.37 -5.69 9.23
C TRP A 40 -18.85 -5.68 9.09
N VAL A 41 -18.38 -5.47 7.86
CA VAL A 41 -16.97 -5.24 7.54
C VAL A 41 -16.83 -3.98 6.71
N GLU A 42 -15.87 -3.13 7.06
CA GLU A 42 -15.55 -1.94 6.29
C GLU A 42 -14.35 -2.17 5.38
N ILE A 43 -14.46 -1.70 4.15
CA ILE A 43 -13.37 -1.60 3.17
C ILE A 43 -12.99 -0.13 2.95
N TYR A 44 -11.69 0.11 2.76
CA TYR A 44 -11.11 1.44 2.54
C TYR A 44 -10.30 1.48 1.25
N ASN A 45 -10.41 2.59 0.50
CA ASN A 45 -9.58 2.85 -0.67
C ASN A 45 -8.31 3.62 -0.28
N SER A 46 -7.20 2.89 -0.22
CA SER A 46 -5.86 3.42 0.09
C SER A 46 -5.12 4.06 -1.09
N GLY A 47 -5.76 4.09 -2.26
CA GLY A 47 -5.16 4.54 -3.51
C GLY A 47 -5.50 5.98 -3.86
N ALA A 48 -4.91 6.47 -4.95
CA ALA A 48 -5.07 7.84 -5.41
C ALA A 48 -6.32 8.07 -6.29
N GLU A 49 -6.95 7.01 -6.78
CA GLU A 49 -8.08 7.06 -7.72
C GLU A 49 -9.29 6.33 -7.15
N ALA A 50 -10.49 6.66 -7.62
CA ALA A 50 -11.70 5.96 -7.23
C ALA A 50 -11.70 4.51 -7.76
N VAL A 51 -12.17 3.55 -6.94
CA VAL A 51 -12.18 2.12 -7.30
C VAL A 51 -13.62 1.61 -7.44
N PRO A 52 -13.97 0.95 -8.56
CA PRO A 52 -15.28 0.32 -8.73
C PRO A 52 -15.47 -0.89 -7.83
N LEU A 53 -16.69 -1.09 -7.35
CA LEU A 53 -17.09 -2.25 -6.55
C LEU A 53 -17.77 -3.35 -7.37
N GLU A 54 -17.86 -3.18 -8.68
CA GLU A 54 -18.48 -4.13 -9.60
C GLU A 54 -17.78 -5.49 -9.60
N ASN A 55 -18.56 -6.56 -9.51
CA ASN A 55 -18.08 -7.96 -9.57
C ASN A 55 -17.07 -8.33 -8.48
N LEU A 56 -16.95 -7.54 -7.41
CA LEU A 56 -16.20 -7.92 -6.23
C LEU A 56 -17.00 -8.93 -5.39
N HIS A 57 -16.29 -9.70 -4.58
CA HIS A 57 -16.91 -10.63 -3.66
C HIS A 57 -16.37 -10.42 -2.25
N PHE A 58 -17.23 -10.64 -1.26
CA PHE A 58 -16.86 -10.73 0.14
C PHE A 58 -16.98 -12.20 0.57
N SER A 59 -16.08 -12.65 1.45
CA SER A 59 -16.11 -14.01 1.96
C SER A 59 -15.72 -14.02 3.42
N ASP A 60 -16.37 -14.86 4.22
CA ASP A 60 -15.74 -15.40 5.44
C ASP A 60 -14.98 -16.69 5.08
N SER A 61 -14.60 -17.49 6.09
CA SER A 61 -13.94 -18.78 5.91
C SER A 61 -14.79 -19.87 5.23
N ARG A 62 -16.10 -19.68 5.06
CA ARG A 62 -17.07 -20.70 4.61
C ARG A 62 -17.93 -20.27 3.42
N ASP A 63 -18.39 -19.04 3.42
CA ASP A 63 -19.42 -18.49 2.56
C ASP A 63 -18.85 -17.31 1.76
N THR A 64 -19.13 -17.28 0.45
CA THR A 64 -18.74 -16.19 -0.45
C THR A 64 -19.97 -15.58 -1.08
N MET A 65 -20.07 -14.25 -1.05
CA MET A 65 -21.16 -13.47 -1.64
C MET A 65 -20.65 -12.41 -2.61
N SER A 66 -21.45 -12.11 -3.62
CA SER A 66 -21.17 -11.01 -4.54
C SER A 66 -21.53 -9.67 -3.90
N ILE A 67 -20.62 -8.70 -4.01
CA ILE A 67 -20.86 -7.31 -3.64
C ILE A 67 -21.76 -6.69 -4.70
N SER A 68 -23.04 -6.55 -4.37
CA SER A 68 -24.08 -6.02 -5.28
C SER A 68 -24.13 -4.49 -5.22
N ALA A 69 -23.07 -3.83 -5.67
CA ALA A 69 -22.88 -2.39 -5.51
C ALA A 69 -23.36 -1.53 -6.70
N GLY A 70 -23.84 -2.12 -7.80
CA GLY A 70 -24.16 -1.35 -9.00
C GLY A 70 -22.92 -0.63 -9.55
N ASP A 71 -23.06 0.62 -9.97
CA ASP A 71 -21.99 1.50 -10.47
C ASP A 71 -21.24 2.25 -9.36
N ARG A 72 -21.40 1.84 -8.09
CA ARG A 72 -20.77 2.52 -6.95
C ARG A 72 -19.26 2.35 -6.96
N MET A 73 -18.61 3.45 -6.58
CA MET A 73 -17.17 3.59 -6.50
C MET A 73 -16.80 4.07 -5.10
N ILE A 74 -15.66 3.61 -4.58
CA ILE A 74 -15.08 4.21 -3.37
C ILE A 74 -14.06 5.26 -3.82
N PRO A 75 -14.24 6.55 -3.51
CA PRO A 75 -13.26 7.59 -3.86
C PRO A 75 -11.92 7.36 -3.17
N SER A 76 -10.86 8.02 -3.62
CA SER A 76 -9.57 8.01 -2.93
C SER A 76 -9.75 8.45 -1.47
N GLY A 77 -9.27 7.63 -0.52
CA GLY A 77 -9.46 7.87 0.91
C GLY A 77 -10.89 7.66 1.42
N GLY A 78 -11.78 7.08 0.62
CA GLY A 78 -13.15 6.75 0.98
C GLY A 78 -13.29 5.38 1.64
N TYR A 79 -14.47 5.15 2.21
CA TYR A 79 -14.87 3.94 2.92
C TYR A 79 -16.14 3.34 2.30
N ALA A 80 -16.35 2.03 2.50
CA ALA A 80 -17.66 1.41 2.33
C ALA A 80 -17.86 0.31 3.37
N VAL A 81 -19.02 0.31 4.01
CA VAL A 81 -19.45 -0.69 5.00
C VAL A 81 -20.27 -1.77 4.29
N LEU A 82 -19.82 -3.00 4.38
CA LEU A 82 -20.49 -4.19 3.88
C LEU A 82 -21.31 -4.82 5.01
N ALA A 83 -22.62 -4.99 4.81
CA ALA A 83 -23.52 -5.54 5.82
C ALA A 83 -24.64 -6.39 5.20
N GLY A 84 -25.28 -7.22 6.02
CA GLY A 84 -26.41 -8.07 5.60
C GLY A 84 -27.75 -7.34 5.53
N ASP A 85 -27.97 -6.39 6.44
CA ASP A 85 -29.25 -5.69 6.59
C ASP A 85 -29.04 -4.17 6.66
N SER A 86 -29.95 -3.43 6.04
CA SER A 86 -29.99 -1.96 6.07
C SER A 86 -30.18 -1.35 7.46
N ALA A 87 -30.56 -2.15 8.46
CA ALA A 87 -30.68 -1.73 9.86
C ALA A 87 -29.37 -1.10 10.39
N VAL A 88 -28.20 -1.50 9.86
CA VAL A 88 -26.89 -0.91 10.20
C VAL A 88 -26.85 0.61 10.02
N LEU A 89 -27.65 1.17 9.10
CA LEU A 89 -27.75 2.61 8.88
C LEU A 89 -28.23 3.35 10.14
N ALA A 90 -29.23 2.79 10.82
CA ALA A 90 -29.78 3.38 12.04
C ALA A 90 -28.95 3.00 13.27
N GLU A 91 -28.42 1.78 13.32
CA GLU A 91 -27.60 1.27 14.42
C GLU A 91 -26.31 2.06 14.59
N TYR A 92 -25.66 2.43 13.49
CA TYR A 92 -24.36 3.10 13.48
C TYR A 92 -24.43 4.55 12.94
N THR A 93 -25.64 5.07 12.66
CA THR A 93 -25.87 6.43 12.13
C THR A 93 -25.09 6.70 10.83
N LEU A 94 -25.20 5.78 9.86
CA LEU A 94 -24.49 5.83 8.59
C LEU A 94 -25.33 6.44 7.46
N ASN A 95 -24.69 7.00 6.44
CA ASN A 95 -25.38 7.40 5.22
C ASN A 95 -25.54 6.19 4.29
N GLY A 96 -26.62 6.18 3.49
CA GLY A 96 -26.84 5.12 2.49
C GLY A 96 -25.70 4.98 1.47
N GLU A 97 -25.03 6.09 1.16
CA GLU A 97 -23.88 6.14 0.25
C GLU A 97 -22.61 5.50 0.84
N ASP A 98 -22.57 5.26 2.15
CA ASP A 98 -21.45 4.60 2.83
C ASP A 98 -21.66 3.09 2.97
N VAL A 99 -22.89 2.57 2.74
CA VAL A 99 -23.25 1.17 3.02
C VAL A 99 -23.62 0.40 1.76
N ILE A 100 -23.11 -0.82 1.63
CA ILE A 100 -23.50 -1.83 0.64
C ILE A 100 -24.18 -3.00 1.34
N ILE A 101 -25.44 -3.27 0.97
CA ILE A 101 -26.22 -4.37 1.55
C ILE A 101 -26.09 -5.62 0.68
N LEU A 102 -25.56 -6.69 1.28
CA LEU A 102 -25.30 -7.97 0.61
C LEU A 102 -26.50 -8.93 0.68
N GLY A 103 -27.41 -8.72 1.64
CA GLY A 103 -28.55 -9.61 1.90
C GLY A 103 -28.15 -10.85 2.70
N GLU A 104 -27.32 -11.72 2.13
CA GLU A 104 -26.78 -12.90 2.83
C GLU A 104 -25.37 -12.60 3.36
N PHE A 105 -25.26 -11.94 4.51
CA PHE A 105 -23.97 -11.70 5.19
C PHE A 105 -23.58 -12.91 6.05
N PRO A 106 -22.30 -13.33 6.05
CA PRO A 106 -21.90 -14.52 6.78
C PRO A 106 -21.84 -14.20 8.28
N ALA A 107 -22.22 -15.17 9.11
CA ALA A 107 -22.08 -15.02 10.56
C ALA A 107 -20.59 -15.13 10.92
N LEU A 108 -19.99 -14.01 11.31
CA LEU A 108 -18.59 -13.90 11.68
C LEU A 108 -18.34 -14.55 13.04
N ASN A 109 -17.28 -15.35 13.15
CA ASN A 109 -16.93 -16.00 14.41
C ASN A 109 -16.17 -15.04 15.35
N ASN A 110 -16.61 -14.94 16.60
CA ASN A 110 -16.02 -14.03 17.60
C ASN A 110 -14.62 -14.49 18.09
N ASP A 111 -14.38 -15.80 18.14
CA ASP A 111 -13.13 -16.36 18.65
C ASP A 111 -12.01 -16.32 17.61
N ALA A 112 -12.31 -16.73 16.37
CA ALA A 112 -11.42 -16.65 15.23
C ALA A 112 -12.19 -16.85 13.92
N ASP A 113 -11.88 -16.05 12.91
CA ASP A 113 -12.37 -16.22 11.53
C ASP A 113 -11.38 -15.64 10.53
N GLU A 114 -11.68 -15.74 9.23
CA GLU A 114 -11.01 -15.00 8.17
C GLU A 114 -12.03 -14.30 7.32
N VAL A 115 -11.85 -12.99 7.10
CA VAL A 115 -12.62 -12.23 6.11
C VAL A 115 -11.74 -11.88 4.92
N SER A 116 -12.29 -11.99 3.72
CA SER A 116 -11.57 -11.75 2.47
C SER A 116 -12.37 -10.85 1.54
N LEU A 117 -11.68 -9.89 0.92
CA LEU A 117 -12.17 -9.13 -0.23
C LEU A 117 -11.57 -9.73 -1.49
N LEU A 118 -12.41 -10.22 -2.40
CA LEU A 118 -11.99 -10.89 -3.63
C LEU A 118 -12.32 -10.03 -4.85
N GLY A 119 -11.35 -9.93 -5.76
CA GLY A 119 -11.53 -9.33 -7.07
C GLY A 119 -12.42 -10.15 -8.01
N PRO A 120 -12.72 -9.62 -9.21
CA PRO A 120 -13.58 -10.30 -10.19
C PRO A 120 -13.02 -11.65 -10.69
N SER A 121 -11.71 -11.84 -10.62
CA SER A 121 -11.04 -13.10 -10.97
C SER A 121 -11.08 -14.16 -9.86
N GLY A 122 -11.62 -13.82 -8.68
CA GLY A 122 -11.57 -14.65 -7.48
C GLY A 122 -10.26 -14.57 -6.69
N VAL A 123 -9.27 -13.81 -7.18
CA VAL A 123 -8.04 -13.53 -6.42
C VAL A 123 -8.34 -12.52 -5.32
N ALA A 124 -7.78 -12.72 -4.13
CA ALA A 124 -7.97 -11.80 -3.02
C ALA A 124 -7.25 -10.48 -3.26
N TYR A 125 -7.97 -9.37 -3.02
CA TYR A 125 -7.39 -8.04 -2.85
C TYR A 125 -6.87 -7.87 -1.43
N ASP A 126 -7.61 -8.37 -0.43
CA ASP A 126 -7.17 -8.40 0.96
C ASP A 126 -7.74 -9.63 1.68
N ARG A 127 -7.01 -10.09 2.71
CA ARG A 127 -7.40 -11.19 3.60
C ARG A 127 -6.98 -10.85 5.02
N VAL A 128 -7.92 -10.98 5.94
CA VAL A 128 -7.70 -10.70 7.36
C VAL A 128 -8.14 -11.92 8.16
N PRO A 129 -7.23 -12.87 8.45
CA PRO A 129 -7.46 -13.79 9.55
C PRO A 129 -7.48 -12.96 10.84
N TYR A 130 -8.48 -13.11 11.71
CA TYR A 130 -8.49 -12.42 13.00
C TYR A 130 -8.81 -13.41 14.11
N THR A 131 -8.40 -13.07 15.33
CA THR A 131 -8.74 -13.82 16.55
C THR A 131 -9.19 -12.86 17.64
N GLY A 132 -9.95 -13.36 18.62
CA GLY A 132 -10.40 -12.58 19.77
C GLY A 132 -9.26 -11.92 20.56
N ASP A 133 -8.04 -12.47 20.52
CA ASP A 133 -6.86 -11.90 21.17
C ASP A 133 -6.38 -10.58 20.52
N TRP A 134 -6.78 -10.29 19.28
CA TRP A 134 -6.35 -9.08 18.55
C TRP A 134 -6.97 -7.81 19.13
N TYR A 135 -8.05 -7.93 19.91
CA TYR A 135 -8.67 -6.82 20.62
C TYR A 135 -7.77 -6.28 21.75
N ARG A 136 -6.75 -7.04 22.21
CA ARG A 136 -5.72 -6.63 23.20
C ARG A 136 -6.22 -6.12 24.56
N ALA A 137 -7.52 -6.22 24.79
CA ALA A 137 -8.25 -6.16 26.05
C ALA A 137 -9.40 -7.17 25.94
N THR A 138 -10.13 -7.44 27.02
CA THR A 138 -11.34 -8.26 26.91
C THR A 138 -12.25 -7.67 25.83
N THR A 139 -12.72 -8.52 24.92
CA THR A 139 -13.70 -8.16 23.89
C THR A 139 -14.98 -7.72 24.60
N ASP A 140 -15.14 -6.41 24.76
CA ASP A 140 -16.44 -5.88 25.14
C ASP A 140 -17.31 -5.93 23.89
N ARG A 141 -18.34 -6.78 23.91
CA ARG A 141 -19.38 -6.83 22.88
C ARG A 141 -19.81 -5.42 22.48
N GLY A 142 -19.96 -5.19 21.17
CA GLY A 142 -20.22 -3.88 20.58
C GLY A 142 -18.94 -3.12 20.19
N THR A 143 -17.77 -3.75 20.31
CA THR A 143 -16.49 -3.16 19.92
C THR A 143 -15.99 -3.77 18.61
N SER A 144 -15.59 -2.94 17.65
CA SER A 144 -14.98 -3.38 16.41
C SER A 144 -13.46 -3.58 16.54
N LEU A 145 -12.91 -4.37 15.62
CA LEU A 145 -11.48 -4.49 15.37
C LEU A 145 -11.07 -3.50 14.26
N GLU A 146 -10.22 -2.54 14.60
CA GLU A 146 -9.79 -1.46 13.72
C GLU A 146 -8.33 -1.63 13.29
N LYS A 147 -8.07 -1.47 11.99
CA LYS A 147 -6.72 -1.44 11.44
C LYS A 147 -6.02 -0.13 11.85
N LEU A 148 -4.84 -0.21 12.46
CA LEU A 148 -4.12 0.96 12.97
C LEU A 148 -3.66 1.91 11.85
N ASN A 149 -3.45 1.37 10.65
CA ASN A 149 -3.19 2.14 9.44
C ASN A 149 -3.53 1.26 8.22
N PRO A 150 -4.28 1.75 7.22
CA PRO A 150 -4.64 0.99 6.03
C PRO A 150 -3.45 0.38 5.26
N ARG A 151 -2.26 0.98 5.38
CA ARG A 151 -1.02 0.54 4.70
C ARG A 151 -0.33 -0.66 5.37
N LEU A 152 -0.75 -1.06 6.57
CA LEU A 152 -0.18 -2.21 7.25
C LEU A 152 -0.71 -3.52 6.65
N ASP A 153 0.04 -4.60 6.81
CA ASP A 153 -0.43 -5.93 6.43
C ASP A 153 -1.58 -6.36 7.35
N GLY A 154 -2.75 -6.61 6.75
CA GLY A 154 -3.96 -7.04 7.44
C GLY A 154 -3.83 -8.41 8.10
N ARG A 155 -2.85 -9.23 7.69
CA ARG A 155 -2.63 -10.57 8.23
C ARG A 155 -1.87 -10.59 9.55
N ILE A 156 -1.30 -9.45 9.95
CA ILE A 156 -0.50 -9.32 11.16
C ILE A 156 -1.37 -8.73 12.26
N GLY A 157 -1.59 -9.48 13.35
CA GLY A 157 -2.42 -9.00 14.44
C GLY A 157 -1.93 -7.70 15.10
N SER A 158 -0.63 -7.38 15.06
CA SER A 158 -0.11 -6.09 15.51
C SER A 158 -0.46 -4.90 14.63
N SER A 159 -1.10 -5.13 13.48
CA SER A 159 -1.68 -4.09 12.62
C SER A 159 -3.08 -3.66 13.06
N TRP A 160 -3.69 -4.35 14.03
CA TRP A 160 -5.09 -4.17 14.45
C TRP A 160 -5.20 -3.87 15.93
N ALA A 161 -6.27 -3.22 16.37
CA ALA A 161 -6.60 -3.06 17.78
C ALA A 161 -8.11 -2.90 17.96
N ALA A 162 -8.63 -3.14 19.15
CA ALA A 162 -10.01 -2.80 19.47
C ALA A 162 -10.25 -1.29 19.35
N SER A 163 -11.44 -0.90 18.87
CA SER A 163 -11.87 0.49 18.89
C SER A 163 -11.84 1.06 20.31
N VAL A 164 -11.40 2.31 20.41
CA VAL A 164 -11.46 3.11 21.65
C VAL A 164 -12.45 4.28 21.51
N ALA A 165 -13.23 4.33 20.43
CA ALA A 165 -14.31 5.28 20.28
C ALA A 165 -15.39 5.03 21.34
N GLY A 166 -16.04 6.10 21.82
CA GLY A 166 -17.14 5.96 22.79
C GLY A 166 -18.36 5.19 22.26
N SER A 167 -18.48 5.06 20.93
CA SER A 167 -19.45 4.23 20.20
C SER A 167 -19.05 2.76 20.08
N GLY A 168 -17.80 2.40 20.41
CA GLY A 168 -17.23 1.07 20.18
C GLY A 168 -16.79 0.79 18.74
N SER A 169 -16.96 1.73 17.81
CA SER A 169 -16.57 1.57 16.40
C SER A 169 -16.54 2.92 15.66
N THR A 170 -15.95 2.94 14.46
CA THR A 170 -15.81 4.12 13.59
C THR A 170 -16.21 3.88 12.12
N PRO A 171 -17.36 3.22 11.84
CA PRO A 171 -17.75 2.97 10.46
C PRO A 171 -17.93 4.27 9.66
N ALA A 172 -17.52 4.22 8.40
CA ALA A 172 -17.42 5.31 7.44
C ALA A 172 -16.53 6.49 7.89
N ALA A 173 -15.62 6.26 8.84
CA ALA A 173 -14.75 7.28 9.39
C ALA A 173 -13.33 6.74 9.65
N ARG A 174 -12.42 7.63 10.05
CA ARG A 174 -11.07 7.22 10.45
C ARG A 174 -11.12 6.46 11.78
N ASN A 175 -10.49 5.30 11.80
CA ASN A 175 -10.26 4.47 12.98
C ASN A 175 -9.80 5.27 14.20
N SER A 176 -10.37 4.93 15.35
CA SER A 176 -10.17 5.59 16.64
C SER A 176 -8.71 5.51 17.12
N LEU A 177 -8.03 4.42 16.78
CA LEU A 177 -6.58 4.28 16.91
C LEU A 177 -5.94 4.34 15.53
N PHE A 178 -5.16 5.39 15.29
CA PHE A 178 -4.39 5.54 14.06
C PHE A 178 -3.01 6.08 14.35
N PHE A 179 -2.00 5.47 13.73
CA PHE A 179 -0.67 6.07 13.64
C PHE A 179 -0.27 6.24 12.17
N GLU A 180 0.41 7.34 11.87
CA GLU A 180 1.05 7.55 10.58
C GLU A 180 2.22 6.58 10.45
N VAL A 181 2.14 5.63 9.52
CA VAL A 181 3.31 4.89 9.07
C VAL A 181 4.18 5.89 8.33
N GLN A 182 5.28 6.32 8.95
CA GLN A 182 6.29 7.14 8.28
C GLN A 182 7.01 6.29 7.24
N SER A 183 6.41 6.16 6.06
CA SER A 183 7.18 5.84 4.86
C SER A 183 8.04 7.07 4.56
N PRO A 184 9.37 6.93 4.36
CA PRO A 184 10.20 8.04 3.96
C PRO A 184 9.64 8.57 2.64
N GLU A 185 9.50 9.88 2.53
CA GLU A 185 9.16 10.48 1.26
C GLU A 185 10.23 10.13 0.22
N ASN A 186 9.79 9.85 -1.00
CA ASN A 186 10.65 9.66 -2.15
C ASN A 186 11.58 10.88 -2.29
N ARG A 187 12.87 10.69 -2.05
CA ARG A 187 13.88 11.74 -2.04
C ARG A 187 14.99 11.45 -3.02
N LEU A 188 15.40 12.48 -3.75
CA LEU A 188 16.53 12.46 -4.67
C LEU A 188 17.53 13.54 -4.25
N GLU A 189 18.79 13.16 -4.06
CA GLU A 189 19.89 14.04 -3.69
C GLU A 189 21.04 13.88 -4.68
N ILE A 190 21.76 14.97 -4.92
CA ILE A 190 22.84 15.02 -5.89
C ILE A 190 24.01 15.73 -5.21
N ASP A 191 25.12 15.02 -5.06
CA ASP A 191 26.30 15.51 -4.37
C ASP A 191 27.57 14.85 -4.96
N PRO A 192 28.62 15.63 -5.28
CA PRO A 192 28.69 17.09 -5.29
C PRO A 192 27.80 17.73 -6.37
N ASN A 193 27.32 18.95 -6.11
CA ASN A 193 26.59 19.78 -7.08
C ASN A 193 26.83 21.28 -6.80
N PRO A 194 27.63 21.99 -7.62
CA PRO A 194 28.20 21.57 -8.90
C PRO A 194 29.31 20.51 -8.79
N PHE A 195 29.67 19.86 -9.91
CA PHE A 195 30.81 18.93 -10.01
C PHE A 195 31.68 19.23 -11.27
N SER A 196 32.95 18.81 -11.26
CA SER A 196 33.99 19.14 -12.27
C SER A 196 34.77 17.89 -12.70
N PRO A 197 34.41 17.23 -13.81
CA PRO A 197 35.10 16.03 -14.32
C PRO A 197 36.38 16.39 -15.10
N ASP A 198 37.40 16.93 -14.44
CA ASP A 198 38.67 17.37 -15.05
C ASP A 198 39.86 16.42 -14.82
N GLY A 199 39.67 15.39 -13.99
CA GLY A 199 40.63 14.33 -13.70
C GLY A 199 41.62 14.67 -12.59
N ASP A 200 41.36 15.70 -11.77
CA ASP A 200 42.23 16.12 -10.67
C ASP A 200 42.04 15.31 -9.37
N GLY A 201 41.03 14.43 -9.33
CA GLY A 201 40.66 13.62 -8.17
C GLY A 201 39.63 14.28 -7.24
N PHE A 202 39.13 15.48 -7.57
CA PHE A 202 38.24 16.28 -6.75
C PHE A 202 36.95 16.64 -7.50
N GLU A 203 35.81 16.12 -7.01
CA GLU A 203 34.48 16.34 -7.61
C GLU A 203 34.38 15.91 -9.10
N ASP A 204 35.17 14.90 -9.50
CA ASP A 204 35.18 14.35 -10.86
C ASP A 204 33.88 13.66 -11.29
N PHE A 205 33.02 13.36 -10.34
CA PHE A 205 31.75 12.70 -10.54
C PHE A 205 30.73 13.25 -9.54
N THR A 206 29.45 13.10 -9.88
CA THR A 206 28.36 13.36 -8.95
C THR A 206 27.62 12.07 -8.63
N ALA A 207 27.29 11.88 -7.36
CA ALA A 207 26.45 10.79 -6.89
C ALA A 207 24.99 11.24 -6.86
N ILE A 208 24.13 10.47 -7.51
CA ILE A 208 22.68 10.65 -7.54
C ILE A 208 22.11 9.64 -6.55
N GLN A 209 21.84 10.08 -5.34
CA GLN A 209 21.41 9.28 -4.20
C GLN A 209 19.88 9.34 -4.08
N TYR A 210 19.25 8.23 -3.74
CA TYR A 210 17.80 8.18 -3.57
C TYR A 210 17.40 7.39 -2.33
N VAL A 211 16.25 7.77 -1.76
CA VAL A 211 15.51 7.01 -0.74
C VAL A 211 14.06 6.93 -1.21
N LEU A 212 13.48 5.74 -1.20
CA LEU A 212 12.14 5.47 -1.68
C LEU A 212 11.18 5.16 -0.54
N ASP A 213 9.89 5.42 -0.78
CA ASP A 213 8.78 4.98 0.07
C ASP A 213 8.42 3.49 -0.16
N LEU A 214 9.10 2.84 -1.11
CA LEU A 214 8.98 1.43 -1.48
C LEU A 214 10.23 0.64 -1.05
N GLU A 215 10.05 -0.61 -0.59
CA GLU A 215 11.17 -1.51 -0.27
C GLU A 215 11.99 -1.90 -1.51
N THR A 216 11.31 -2.09 -2.63
CA THR A 216 11.93 -2.28 -3.94
C THR A 216 11.09 -1.62 -5.03
N ALA A 217 11.75 -1.15 -6.09
CA ALA A 217 11.11 -0.55 -7.26
C ALA A 217 11.88 -0.93 -8.53
N PHE A 218 11.28 -0.76 -9.69
CA PHE A 218 12.02 -0.67 -10.95
C PHE A 218 12.30 0.78 -11.26
N ALA A 219 13.51 1.10 -11.72
CA ALA A 219 13.95 2.47 -11.96
C ALA A 219 14.48 2.72 -13.36
N ASP A 220 14.10 3.85 -13.90
CA ASP A 220 14.63 4.41 -15.13
C ASP A 220 15.24 5.79 -14.83
N LEU A 221 16.56 5.92 -14.98
CA LEU A 221 17.28 7.15 -14.65
C LEU A 221 17.94 7.77 -15.88
N ARG A 222 17.46 8.96 -16.26
CA ARG A 222 17.91 9.69 -17.45
C ARG A 222 18.39 11.09 -17.09
N ILE A 223 19.41 11.55 -17.81
CA ILE A 223 19.97 12.90 -17.70
C ILE A 223 19.72 13.64 -18.99
N PHE A 224 19.13 14.82 -18.89
CA PHE A 224 18.78 15.69 -20.01
C PHE A 224 19.50 17.03 -19.91
N ASP A 225 19.81 17.64 -21.05
CA ASP A 225 20.18 19.06 -21.08
C ASP A 225 18.92 19.96 -20.97
N LEU A 226 19.11 21.27 -20.81
CA LEU A 226 18.01 22.24 -20.72
C LEU A 226 17.14 22.34 -21.99
N ARG A 227 17.56 21.74 -23.11
CA ARG A 227 16.76 21.65 -24.35
C ARG A 227 15.96 20.36 -24.43
N GLY A 228 15.98 19.54 -23.38
CA GLY A 228 15.28 18.25 -23.31
C GLY A 228 15.97 17.14 -24.11
N ARG A 229 17.22 17.33 -24.55
CA ARG A 229 17.96 16.26 -25.25
C ARG A 229 18.50 15.28 -24.23
N LEU A 230 18.31 13.98 -24.48
CA LEU A 230 18.89 12.92 -23.67
C LEU A 230 20.42 12.95 -23.81
N ILE A 231 21.12 12.95 -22.68
CA ILE A 231 22.58 12.98 -22.59
C ILE A 231 23.10 11.63 -22.11
N ARG A 232 22.50 11.10 -21.05
CA ARG A 232 22.95 9.85 -20.42
C ARG A 232 21.75 9.04 -19.93
N HIS A 233 21.81 7.73 -20.10
CA HIS A 233 20.88 6.76 -19.52
C HIS A 233 21.64 5.89 -18.52
N LEU A 234 21.39 6.07 -17.22
CA LEU A 234 22.15 5.39 -16.15
C LEU A 234 21.48 4.13 -15.62
N SER A 235 20.16 3.99 -15.78
CA SER A 235 19.44 2.75 -15.50
C SER A 235 18.21 2.68 -16.40
N ASN A 236 17.89 1.48 -16.90
CA ASN A 236 16.86 1.24 -17.90
C ASN A 236 15.85 0.20 -17.40
N GLY A 237 15.06 0.59 -16.40
CA GLY A 237 14.03 -0.27 -15.80
C GLY A 237 14.60 -1.38 -14.91
N GLU A 238 15.73 -1.14 -14.26
CA GLU A 238 16.36 -2.15 -13.39
C GLU A 238 15.74 -2.15 -12.00
N ARG A 239 15.73 -3.31 -11.33
CA ARG A 239 15.26 -3.39 -9.95
C ARG A 239 16.26 -2.72 -9.01
N ILE A 240 15.76 -1.80 -8.20
CA ILE A 240 16.49 -1.08 -7.16
C ILE A 240 15.86 -1.34 -5.79
N ALA A 241 16.71 -1.30 -4.75
CA ALA A 241 16.25 -1.32 -3.36
C ALA A 241 15.70 0.06 -2.95
N ARG A 242 15.15 0.13 -1.74
CA ARG A 242 14.65 1.35 -1.10
C ARG A 242 15.64 2.50 -1.10
N GLU A 243 16.92 2.22 -0.94
CA GLU A 243 17.98 3.23 -0.97
C GLU A 243 19.10 2.78 -1.90
N GLY A 244 19.80 3.75 -2.48
CA GLY A 244 20.93 3.47 -3.34
C GLY A 244 21.46 4.71 -4.04
N ARG A 245 22.35 4.47 -5.00
CA ARG A 245 23.02 5.54 -5.74
C ARG A 245 23.32 5.15 -7.18
N PHE A 246 23.24 6.15 -8.05
CA PHE A 246 23.86 6.16 -9.36
C PHE A 246 25.02 7.15 -9.37
N VAL A 247 25.93 7.01 -10.32
CA VAL A 247 27.07 7.92 -10.49
C VAL A 247 27.07 8.45 -11.91
N TRP A 248 27.29 9.76 -12.06
CA TRP A 248 27.54 10.37 -13.36
C TRP A 248 28.91 11.04 -13.39
N ASP A 249 29.67 10.73 -14.44
CA ASP A 249 31.03 11.21 -14.71
C ASP A 249 31.04 12.41 -15.68
N GLY A 250 29.87 12.98 -15.97
CA GLY A 250 29.75 14.08 -16.93
C GLY A 250 29.89 13.67 -18.39
N ARG A 251 29.81 12.38 -18.73
CA ARG A 251 29.84 11.89 -20.12
C ARG A 251 28.47 11.52 -20.65
N ASP A 252 28.31 11.55 -21.96
CA ASP A 252 27.13 11.02 -22.64
C ASP A 252 27.20 9.49 -22.82
N ASP A 253 26.16 8.87 -23.38
CA ASP A 253 26.13 7.43 -23.64
C ASP A 253 27.22 6.96 -24.64
N GLN A 254 27.80 7.87 -25.42
CA GLN A 254 28.92 7.59 -26.34
C GLN A 254 30.29 7.81 -25.68
N GLY A 255 30.33 8.13 -24.38
CA GLY A 255 31.56 8.38 -23.63
C GLY A 255 32.19 9.76 -23.89
N ARG A 256 31.50 10.65 -24.61
CA ARG A 256 31.97 12.01 -24.88
C ARG A 256 31.64 12.92 -23.71
N THR A 257 32.55 13.83 -23.38
CA THR A 257 32.32 14.82 -22.31
C THR A 257 31.13 15.71 -22.67
N ALA A 258 30.18 15.80 -21.75
CA ALA A 258 29.03 16.69 -21.85
C ALA A 258 29.50 18.15 -21.72
N ARG A 259 28.70 19.09 -22.25
CA ARG A 259 29.07 20.51 -22.19
C ARG A 259 28.94 21.04 -20.76
N ILE A 260 29.71 22.06 -20.41
CA ILE A 260 29.49 22.82 -19.18
C ILE A 260 28.07 23.40 -19.21
N GLY A 261 27.34 23.31 -18.10
CA GLY A 261 25.99 23.81 -17.98
C GLY A 261 25.11 23.02 -17.02
N ALA A 262 23.84 23.41 -16.95
CA ALA A 262 22.84 22.72 -16.15
C ALA A 262 22.23 21.53 -16.90
N TYR A 263 21.95 20.48 -16.15
CA TYR A 263 21.29 19.26 -16.59
C TYR A 263 20.16 18.90 -15.62
N VAL A 264 19.17 18.17 -16.11
CA VAL A 264 18.06 17.65 -15.32
C VAL A 264 18.22 16.15 -15.23
N CYS A 265 18.36 15.63 -14.02
CA CYS A 265 18.22 14.21 -13.73
C CYS A 265 16.74 13.91 -13.49
N LEU A 266 16.25 12.86 -14.12
CA LEU A 266 14.89 12.36 -14.02
C LEU A 266 14.96 10.88 -13.65
N LEU A 267 14.48 10.55 -12.45
CA LEU A 267 14.31 9.20 -11.95
C LEU A 267 12.82 8.85 -12.03
N GLN A 268 12.45 7.94 -12.92
CA GLN A 268 11.13 7.31 -12.89
C GLN A 268 11.23 6.04 -12.07
N ILE A 269 10.35 5.90 -11.08
CA ILE A 269 10.21 4.68 -10.30
C ILE A 269 8.86 4.05 -10.59
N PHE A 270 8.87 2.73 -10.65
CA PHE A 270 7.71 1.89 -10.85
C PHE A 270 7.63 0.92 -9.68
N ASP A 271 6.44 0.72 -9.10
CA ASP A 271 6.24 -0.37 -8.16
C ASP A 271 6.50 -1.75 -8.81
N ALA A 272 6.49 -2.81 -8.02
CA ALA A 272 6.77 -4.17 -8.50
C ALA A 272 5.86 -4.63 -9.65
N ASN A 273 4.72 -3.96 -9.85
CA ASN A 273 3.64 -4.31 -10.78
C ASN A 273 3.52 -3.30 -11.92
N GLN A 274 4.41 -2.30 -11.93
CA GLN A 274 4.46 -1.19 -12.87
C GLN A 274 3.15 -0.37 -12.94
N GLN A 275 2.34 -0.39 -11.88
CA GLN A 275 1.05 0.33 -11.83
C GLN A 275 1.24 1.74 -11.26
N ARG A 276 1.96 1.86 -10.15
CA ARG A 276 2.34 3.16 -9.60
C ARG A 276 3.63 3.63 -10.27
N GLN A 277 3.53 4.74 -10.99
CA GLN A 277 4.68 5.47 -11.52
C GLN A 277 4.83 6.79 -10.77
N GLU A 278 6.02 7.03 -10.22
CA GLU A 278 6.39 8.33 -9.69
C GLU A 278 7.62 8.85 -10.41
N THR A 279 7.79 10.17 -10.45
CA THR A 279 8.94 10.80 -11.11
C THR A 279 9.58 11.83 -10.20
N LEU A 280 10.82 11.56 -9.81
CA LEU A 280 11.66 12.51 -9.11
C LEU A 280 12.56 13.23 -10.12
N LYS A 281 12.77 14.52 -9.90
CA LYS A 281 13.64 15.33 -10.75
C LYS A 281 14.53 16.25 -9.92
N LYS A 282 15.77 16.40 -10.35
CA LYS A 282 16.70 17.34 -9.72
C LYS A 282 17.69 17.90 -10.71
N THR A 283 18.03 19.17 -10.53
CA THR A 283 19.00 19.87 -11.38
C THR A 283 20.41 19.62 -10.87
N MET A 284 21.32 19.35 -11.80
CA MET A 284 22.75 19.20 -11.55
C MET A 284 23.51 20.19 -12.44
N ILE A 285 24.65 20.67 -11.95
CA ILE A 285 25.48 21.65 -12.65
C ILE A 285 26.84 21.02 -12.92
N LEU A 286 27.18 20.86 -14.20
CA LEU A 286 28.52 20.47 -14.64
C LEU A 286 29.31 21.75 -14.91
N VAL A 287 30.42 21.92 -14.19
CA VAL A 287 31.34 23.03 -14.37
C VAL A 287 32.69 22.54 -14.88
N LYS A 288 33.52 23.49 -15.28
CA LYS A 288 34.96 23.27 -15.42
C LYS A 288 35.64 24.18 -14.43
N ARG A 289 36.48 23.63 -13.56
CA ARG A 289 37.39 24.42 -12.73
C ARG A 289 38.66 24.77 -13.52
N ASP A 290 39.18 25.95 -13.23
CA ASP A 290 40.44 26.48 -13.77
C ASP A 290 41.58 26.22 -12.79
#